data_AF-A0A536W2T0-F1
#
_entry.id   AF-A0A536W2T0-F1
#
_cell.length_a   1.000
_cell.length_b   1.000
_cell.length_c   1.000
_cell.angle_alpha   90.00
_cell.angle_beta   90.00
_cell.angle_gamma   90.00
#
_symmetry.space_group_name_H-M   'P 1'
#
loop_
_entity.id
_entity.type
_entity.pdbx_description
1 polymer ?
#
loop_
_entity_poly.entity_id
_entity_poly.type
_entity_poly.pdbx_seq_one_letter_code
_entity_poly.pdbx_strand_id
1 'polypeptide(L)'
;MLFGANSQSEKADKQPAAKVLFVCTGNICRSPIAEGVFRMLVEREQLCSQITIDSAGTHGYQTGERPDLRAIRAARLRGYDLSSQRARL
;
A
#
# COMPACT_ATOMS: atom_id res chain seq x y z
N MET A 1 21.26 -0.69 -49.72
CA MET A 1 20.63 -1.55 -48.70
C MET A 1 20.46 -0.70 -47.45
N LEU A 2 19.23 -0.27 -47.18
CA LEU A 2 18.90 0.70 -46.13
C LEU A 2 19.00 0.01 -44.77
N PHE A 3 19.85 0.54 -43.89
CA PHE A 3 19.74 0.37 -42.45
C PHE A 3 18.44 1.05 -41.99
N GLY A 4 17.58 0.33 -41.27
CA GLY A 4 16.30 0.84 -40.76
C GLY A 4 15.97 0.15 -39.45
N ALA A 5 16.18 0.89 -38.37
CA ALA A 5 16.23 0.49 -36.97
C ALA A 5 15.06 -0.37 -36.44
N ASN A 6 15.43 -1.32 -35.57
CA ASN A 6 14.59 -1.98 -34.57
C ASN A 6 13.77 -0.95 -33.78
N SER A 7 12.46 -0.94 -33.93
CA SER A 7 11.54 -0.24 -33.04
C SER A 7 11.16 -1.14 -31.86
N GLN A 8 12.14 -1.41 -30.99
CA GLN A 8 11.80 -1.90 -29.65
C GLN A 8 11.34 -0.68 -28.83
N SER A 9 10.03 -0.58 -28.65
CA SER A 9 9.38 0.35 -27.74
C SER A 9 9.91 0.13 -26.32
N GLU A 10 10.80 1.01 -25.89
CA GLU A 10 11.31 1.11 -24.53
C GLU A 10 10.15 1.37 -23.54
N LYS A 11 9.64 0.32 -22.88
CA LYS A 11 8.89 0.48 -21.63
C LYS A 11 9.92 0.84 -20.55
N ALA A 12 10.20 2.12 -20.38
CA ALA A 12 10.96 2.60 -19.24
C ALA A 12 10.18 2.27 -17.95
N ASP A 13 10.82 1.50 -17.07
CA ASP A 13 10.36 1.20 -15.70
C ASP A 13 10.29 2.50 -14.90
N LYS A 14 9.16 3.19 -14.99
CA LYS A 14 8.97 4.47 -14.31
C LYS A 14 8.76 4.18 -12.83
N GLN A 15 9.81 4.39 -12.03
CA GLN A 15 9.76 4.28 -10.57
C GLN A 15 8.56 5.06 -10.02
N PRO A 16 7.86 4.53 -8.98
CA PRO A 16 6.76 5.25 -8.36
C PRO A 16 7.27 6.60 -7.85
N ALA A 17 6.59 7.66 -8.25
CA ALA A 17 6.97 9.04 -7.95
C ALA A 17 6.97 9.34 -6.44
N ALA A 18 6.19 8.59 -5.64
CA ALA A 18 6.14 8.75 -4.18
C ALA A 18 5.98 7.41 -3.44
N LYS A 19 6.50 7.35 -2.21
CA LYS A 19 6.33 6.24 -1.27
C LYS A 19 5.77 6.77 0.04
N VAL A 20 4.69 6.16 0.54
CA VAL A 20 4.01 6.56 1.77
C VAL A 20 3.99 5.40 2.75
N LEU A 21 4.53 5.63 3.95
CA LEU A 21 4.54 4.67 5.05
C LEU A 21 3.73 5.21 6.24
N PHE A 22 2.65 4.54 6.60
CA PHE A 22 1.90 4.86 7.81
C PHE A 22 2.48 4.12 9.01
N VAL A 23 2.80 4.84 10.08
CA VAL A 23 3.43 4.26 11.27
C VAL A 23 2.55 4.46 12.50
N CYS A 24 2.37 3.40 13.28
CA CYS A 24 1.83 3.49 14.63
C CYS A 24 2.59 2.57 15.59
N THR A 25 2.17 2.45 16.84
CA THR A 25 2.96 1.70 17.84
C THR A 25 3.12 0.21 17.53
N GLY A 26 2.05 -0.47 17.08
CA GLY A 26 2.04 -1.94 16.95
C GLY A 26 1.49 -2.46 15.62
N ASN A 27 1.26 -1.58 14.62
CA ASN A 27 0.78 -1.94 13.28
C ASN A 27 -0.47 -2.85 13.21
N ILE A 28 -1.35 -2.81 14.22
CA ILE A 28 -2.60 -3.60 14.22
C ILE A 28 -3.87 -2.75 14.21
N CYS A 29 -3.81 -1.46 14.57
CA CYS A 29 -5.01 -0.61 14.68
C CYS A 29 -4.99 0.56 13.69
N ARG A 30 -4.16 1.57 13.95
CA ARG A 30 -4.21 2.87 13.27
C ARG A 30 -3.58 2.83 11.88
N SER A 31 -2.33 2.37 11.80
CA SER A 31 -1.61 2.36 10.52
C SER A 31 -2.20 1.40 9.47
N PRO A 32 -2.72 0.20 9.82
CA PRO A 32 -3.46 -0.65 8.87
C PRO A 32 -4.69 0.04 8.27
N ILE A 33 -5.51 0.70 9.13
CA ILE A 33 -6.68 1.46 8.67
C ILE A 33 -6.24 2.56 7.69
N ALA A 34 -5.22 3.35 8.06
CA ALA A 34 -4.74 4.43 7.21
C ALA A 34 -4.26 3.92 5.84
N GLU A 35 -3.52 2.81 5.82
CA GLU A 35 -3.08 2.16 4.59
C GLU A 35 -4.26 1.73 3.72
N GLY A 36 -5.26 1.05 4.29
CA GLY A 36 -6.43 0.57 3.55
C GLY A 36 -7.30 1.71 2.99
N VAL A 37 -7.49 2.77 3.78
CA VAL A 37 -8.21 3.98 3.34
C VAL A 37 -7.45 4.68 2.22
N PHE A 38 -6.15 4.90 2.40
CA PHE A 38 -5.34 5.61 1.42
C PHE A 38 -5.19 4.83 0.11
N ARG A 39 -5.06 3.50 0.18
CA ARG A 39 -5.05 2.62 -0.99
C ARG A 39 -6.30 2.79 -1.86
N MET A 40 -7.49 2.77 -1.24
CA MET A 40 -8.74 3.02 -1.97
C MET A 40 -8.75 4.40 -2.64
N LEU A 41 -8.29 5.45 -1.94
CA LEU A 41 -8.21 6.80 -2.53
C LEU A 41 -7.25 6.84 -3.72
N VAL A 42 -6.06 6.24 -3.61
CA VAL A 42 -5.08 6.17 -4.70
C VAL A 42 -5.64 5.40 -5.91
N GLU A 43 -6.37 4.31 -5.68
CA GLU A 43 -7.06 3.56 -6.72
C GLU A 43 -8.14 4.39 -7.41
N ARG A 44 -8.98 5.09 -6.62
CA ARG A 44 -10.04 5.95 -7.13
C ARG A 44 -9.50 7.09 -8.02
N GLU A 45 -8.38 7.69 -7.62
CA GLU A 45 -7.73 8.76 -8.38
C GLU A 45 -6.79 8.23 -9.49
N GLN A 46 -6.72 6.91 -9.72
CA GLN A 46 -5.91 6.28 -10.77
C GLN A 46 -4.40 6.54 -10.62
N LEU A 47 -3.90 6.61 -9.38
CA LEU A 47 -2.51 6.92 -9.04
C LEU A 47 -1.67 5.67 -8.66
N CYS A 48 -2.18 4.46 -8.85
CA CYS A 48 -1.51 3.22 -8.41
C CYS A 48 -0.12 2.99 -9.02
N SER A 49 0.14 3.51 -10.22
CA SER A 49 1.47 3.44 -10.86
C SER A 49 2.46 4.46 -10.32
N GLN A 50 2.01 5.44 -9.54
CA GLN A 50 2.80 6.57 -9.07
C GLN A 50 3.08 6.52 -7.58
N ILE A 51 2.27 5.78 -6.80
CA ILE A 51 2.35 5.79 -5.34
C ILE A 51 2.48 4.36 -4.82
N THR A 52 3.55 4.10 -4.07
CA THR A 52 3.67 2.89 -3.25
C THR A 52 3.18 3.18 -1.83
N ILE A 53 2.39 2.27 -1.27
CA ILE A 53 1.69 2.43 0.01
C ILE A 53 1.98 1.23 0.90
N ASP A 54 2.32 1.50 2.15
CA ASP A 54 2.57 0.48 3.15
C ASP A 54 2.31 0.99 4.58
N SER A 55 2.35 0.09 5.56
CA SER A 55 2.27 0.42 6.98
C SER A 55 3.24 -0.38 7.85
N ALA A 56 3.62 0.21 8.98
CA ALA A 56 4.55 -0.40 9.94
C ALA A 56 4.24 -0.02 11.40
N GLY A 57 4.93 -0.71 12.29
CA GLY A 57 4.91 -0.55 13.74
C GLY A 57 6.23 0.01 14.24
N THR A 58 6.23 0.79 15.31
CA THR A 58 7.48 1.19 15.98
C THR A 58 8.03 0.07 16.87
N HIS A 59 7.19 -0.90 17.25
CA HIS A 59 7.57 -2.08 18.02
C HIS A 59 7.13 -3.34 17.28
N GLY A 60 7.87 -4.44 17.46
CA GLY A 60 7.68 -5.69 16.73
C GLY A 60 6.81 -6.73 17.44
N TYR A 61 6.17 -6.41 18.57
CA TYR A 61 5.43 -7.38 19.38
C TYR A 61 4.31 -8.11 18.62
N GLN A 62 3.70 -7.46 17.64
CA GLN A 62 2.60 -7.98 16.83
C GLN A 62 3.04 -8.46 15.44
N THR A 63 4.34 -8.59 15.16
CA THR A 63 4.82 -8.91 13.80
C THR A 63 4.19 -10.19 13.26
N GLY A 64 3.66 -10.13 12.03
CA GLY A 64 2.96 -11.23 11.37
C GLY A 64 1.48 -11.37 11.77
N GLU A 65 0.99 -10.65 12.79
CA GLU A 65 -0.41 -10.68 13.18
C GLU A 65 -1.30 -9.95 12.17
N ARG A 66 -2.59 -10.30 12.17
CA ARG A 66 -3.62 -9.56 11.43
C ARG A 66 -3.93 -8.25 12.15
N PRO A 67 -4.49 -7.24 11.45
CA PRO A 67 -5.07 -6.08 12.12
C PRO A 67 -6.09 -6.49 13.20
N ASP A 68 -6.17 -5.70 14.27
CA ASP A 68 -7.07 -5.89 15.40
C ASP A 68 -8.52 -6.02 14.90
N LEU A 69 -9.29 -6.95 15.47
CA LEU A 69 -10.66 -7.22 15.04
C LEU A 69 -11.57 -5.98 15.10
N ARG A 70 -11.33 -5.07 16.05
CA ARG A 70 -12.09 -3.81 16.14
C ARG A 70 -11.73 -2.87 15.00
N ALA A 71 -10.46 -2.84 14.60
CA ALA A 71 -10.00 -2.06 13.45
C ALA A 71 -10.59 -2.61 12.14
N ILE A 72 -10.55 -3.94 11.96
CA ILE A 72 -11.20 -4.61 10.82
C ILE A 72 -12.69 -4.28 10.77
N ARG A 73 -13.40 -4.39 11.90
CA ARG A 73 -14.83 -4.06 11.97
C ARG A 73 -15.09 -2.59 11.61
N ALA A 74 -14.31 -1.66 12.15
CA ALA A 74 -14.47 -0.24 11.88
C ALA A 74 -14.19 0.14 10.41
N ALA A 75 -13.20 -0.49 9.79
CA ALA A 75 -12.86 -0.34 8.38
C ALA A 75 -13.96 -0.91 7.47
N ARG A 76 -14.41 -2.14 7.77
CA ARG A 76 -15.47 -2.82 7.01
C ARG A 76 -16.79 -2.06 7.01
N LEU A 77 -17.17 -1.45 8.14
CA LEU A 77 -18.37 -0.60 8.23
C LEU A 77 -18.33 0.60 7.26
N ARG A 78 -17.15 0.97 6.76
CA ARG A 78 -16.94 2.07 5.80
C ARG A 78 -16.51 1.57 4.42
N GLY A 79 -16.56 0.26 4.17
CA GLY A 79 -16.21 -0.33 2.88
C GLY A 79 -14.71 -0.53 2.61
N TYR A 80 -13.85 -0.48 3.64
CA TYR A 80 -12.42 -0.72 3.49
C TYR A 80 -12.06 -2.16 3.89
N ASP A 81 -11.28 -2.85 3.06
CA ASP A 81 -10.73 -4.17 3.35
C ASP A 81 -9.29 -4.09 3.86
N LEU A 82 -9.03 -4.72 5.01
CA LEU A 82 -7.70 -4.82 5.64
C LEU A 82 -7.19 -6.27 5.69
N SER A 83 -7.91 -7.22 5.08
CA SER A 83 -7.70 -8.67 5.26
C SER A 83 -6.31 -9.17 4.84
N SER A 84 -5.70 -8.51 3.86
CA SER A 84 -4.38 -8.84 3.32
C SER A 84 -3.22 -8.29 4.16
N GLN A 85 -3.45 -7.30 5.03
CA GLN A 85 -2.40 -6.63 5.79
C GLN A 85 -1.89 -7.50 6.93
N ARG A 86 -0.60 -7.38 7.23
CA ARG A 86 0.05 -8.02 8.38
C ARG A 86 0.96 -7.02 9.06
N ALA A 87 0.96 -7.07 10.39
CA ALA A 87 1.80 -6.20 11.19
C ALA A 87 3.29 -6.48 10.91
N ARG A 88 4.10 -5.44 10.78
CA ARG A 88 5.55 -5.50 10.55
C ARG A 88 6.27 -4.27 11.11
N LEU A 89 7.61 -4.34 11.15
CA LEU A 89 8.51 -3.21 11.36
C LEU A 89 8.85 -2.54 10.02
#